data_AF-A0A6L8I7N0-F1
#
_entry.id   AF-A0A6L8I7N0-F1
#
_cell.length_a   1.000
_cell.length_b   1.000
_cell.length_c   1.000
_cell.angle_alpha   90.00
_cell.angle_beta   90.00
_cell.angle_gamma   90.00
#
_symmetry.space_group_name_H-M   'P 1'
#
loop_
_entity.id
_entity.type
_entity.pdbx_description
1 polymer ?
#
loop_
_entity_poly.entity_id
_entity_poly.type
_entity_poly.pdbx_seq_one_letter_code
_entity_poly.pdbx_strand_id
1 'polypeptide(L)'
;DDRGTGSLPQDEVEQWLMTRGWMFEELERDAATPLAAIVDGADEIGSLAARELALGYLAQYAADVAAIPKPSLDVALGNTEEPLALADMLGVPLPALFRRLATLAPGALSDQGPFGLVGCDASGTLVSRKPLPDFDLPRLGGACPLWPLFRAGQQPMVPVRETLAMRGRDDNLFDVHAVAEIAHPLGFEGPPAMTSWMLIRPWPRGREAGRNLRVGTTCRVCAEARCPSRREPSVFSTLSDEGF
;
A
#
# COMPACT_ATOMS: atom_id res chain seq x y z
N ASP A 1 -16.87 18.96 25.49
CA ASP A 1 -16.76 17.49 25.40
C ASP A 1 -17.14 17.09 23.98
N ASP A 2 -16.21 17.36 23.05
CA ASP A 2 -16.47 17.36 21.60
C ASP A 2 -15.21 16.88 20.85
N ARG A 3 -14.72 15.68 21.21
CA ARG A 3 -13.56 15.05 20.56
C ARG A 3 -13.95 13.80 19.75
N GLY A 4 -15.15 13.78 19.16
CA GLY A 4 -15.73 12.54 18.59
C GLY A 4 -16.48 12.69 17.27
N THR A 5 -16.33 13.79 16.52
CA THR A 5 -17.13 14.05 15.33
C THR A 5 -16.24 14.32 14.10
N GLY A 6 -15.75 13.26 13.44
CA GLY A 6 -15.36 13.40 12.02
C GLY A 6 -14.38 12.41 11.38
N SER A 7 -13.54 11.69 12.13
CA SER A 7 -12.56 10.76 11.53
C SER A 7 -13.11 9.35 11.44
N LEU A 8 -12.86 8.65 10.31
CA LEU A 8 -13.14 7.22 10.22
C LEU A 8 -12.15 6.46 11.12
N PRO A 9 -12.54 5.30 11.68
CA PRO A 9 -11.62 4.47 12.47
C PRO A 9 -10.30 4.15 11.73
N GLN A 10 -10.39 3.98 10.41
CA GLN A 10 -9.23 3.79 9.55
C GLN A 10 -8.30 5.01 9.51
N ASP A 11 -8.85 6.23 9.53
CA ASP A 11 -8.05 7.46 9.51
C ASP A 11 -7.29 7.63 10.84
N GLU A 12 -7.90 7.27 11.98
CA GLU A 12 -7.23 7.26 13.29
C GLU A 12 -6.00 6.33 13.27
N VAL A 13 -6.18 5.10 12.76
CA VAL A 13 -5.08 4.12 12.63
C VAL A 13 -4.00 4.64 11.69
N GLU A 14 -4.36 5.15 10.52
CA GLU A 14 -3.37 5.69 9.57
C GLU A 14 -2.58 6.86 10.16
N GLN A 15 -3.23 7.76 10.90
CA GLN A 15 -2.56 8.88 11.58
C GLN A 15 -1.56 8.36 12.61
N TRP A 16 -1.97 7.39 13.44
CA TRP A 16 -1.09 6.74 14.41
C TRP A 16 0.10 6.03 13.75
N LEU A 17 -0.12 5.31 12.64
CA LEU A 17 0.96 4.69 11.88
C LEU A 17 1.94 5.73 11.32
N MET A 18 1.45 6.88 10.87
CA MET A 18 2.29 7.98 10.41
C MET A 18 3.14 8.57 11.54
N THR A 19 2.59 8.80 12.74
CA THR A 19 3.37 9.33 13.88
C THR A 19 4.45 8.36 14.34
N ARG A 20 4.22 7.05 14.17
CA ARG A 20 5.18 5.97 14.40
C ARG A 20 6.18 5.76 13.25
N GLY A 21 6.08 6.52 12.16
CA GLY A 21 6.92 6.32 10.98
C GLY A 21 6.72 4.94 10.33
N TRP A 22 5.56 4.31 10.53
CA TRP A 22 5.19 2.97 10.09
C TRP A 22 6.01 1.83 10.69
N MET A 23 6.82 2.09 11.72
CA MET A 23 7.72 1.11 12.34
C MET A 23 7.40 0.94 13.83
N PHE A 24 7.55 -0.29 14.32
CA PHE A 24 7.34 -0.64 15.72
C PHE A 24 8.58 -1.31 16.28
N GLU A 25 9.48 -0.53 16.89
CA GLU A 25 10.75 -1.01 17.45
C GLU A 25 10.55 -2.10 18.51
N GLU A 26 9.45 -2.05 19.23
CA GLU A 26 9.04 -3.06 20.21
C GLU A 26 8.90 -4.42 19.53
N LEU A 27 8.20 -4.46 18.39
CA LEU A 27 7.99 -5.67 17.60
C LEU A 27 9.23 -6.10 16.81
N GLU A 28 10.04 -5.15 16.33
CA GLU A 28 11.33 -5.47 15.68
C GLU A 28 12.31 -6.14 16.67
N ARG A 29 12.24 -5.80 17.96
CA ARG A 29 13.05 -6.42 19.01
C ARG A 29 12.49 -7.77 19.44
N ASP A 30 11.18 -7.84 19.62
CA ASP A 30 10.47 -9.07 19.99
C ASP A 30 9.07 -9.09 19.39
N ALA A 31 8.88 -9.93 18.36
CA ALA A 31 7.61 -10.09 17.67
C ALA A 31 6.50 -10.65 18.60
N ALA A 32 6.85 -11.22 19.76
CA ALA A 32 5.88 -11.68 20.76
C ALA A 32 5.45 -10.58 21.74
N THR A 33 5.89 -9.34 21.57
CA THR A 33 5.50 -8.22 22.44
C THR A 33 3.97 -8.09 22.52
N PRO A 34 3.38 -7.92 23.72
CA PRO A 34 1.93 -7.77 23.87
C PRO A 34 1.37 -6.57 23.10
N LEU A 35 0.58 -6.84 22.06
CA LEU A 35 0.06 -5.81 21.14
C LEU A 35 -0.85 -4.79 21.84
N ALA A 36 -1.65 -5.26 22.81
CA ALA A 36 -2.54 -4.39 23.58
C ALA A 36 -1.79 -3.26 24.30
N ALA A 37 -0.61 -3.55 24.86
CA ALA A 37 0.20 -2.53 25.54
C ALA A 37 0.71 -1.45 24.58
N ILE A 38 0.96 -1.80 23.31
CA ILE A 38 1.37 -0.85 22.27
C ILE A 38 0.19 0.06 21.91
N VAL A 39 -1.01 -0.50 21.76
CA VAL A 39 -2.22 0.28 21.40
C VAL A 39 -2.73 1.13 22.56
N ASP A 40 -2.65 0.63 23.79
CA ASP A 40 -3.12 1.36 24.98
C ASP A 40 -2.28 2.62 25.26
N GLY A 41 -1.08 2.74 24.67
CA GLY A 41 -0.24 3.94 24.70
C GLY A 41 -0.42 4.88 23.49
N ALA A 42 -1.40 4.64 22.62
CA ALA A 42 -1.63 5.42 21.40
C ALA A 42 -2.70 6.50 21.61
N ASP A 43 -2.28 7.74 21.84
CA ASP A 43 -3.18 8.88 22.07
C ASP A 43 -4.09 9.18 20.86
N GLU A 44 -3.66 8.82 19.64
CA GLU A 44 -4.40 9.03 18.39
C GLU A 44 -5.54 8.00 18.17
N ILE A 45 -5.53 6.88 18.90
CA ILE A 45 -6.55 5.83 18.80
C ILE A 45 -7.65 6.12 19.83
N GLY A 46 -8.70 6.82 19.40
CA GLY A 46 -9.79 7.24 20.27
C GLY A 46 -10.98 6.28 20.28
N SER A 47 -11.26 5.60 19.16
CA SER A 47 -12.43 4.73 19.03
C SER A 47 -12.12 3.25 19.26
N LEU A 48 -13.11 2.52 19.79
CA LEU A 48 -13.01 1.05 19.95
C LEU A 48 -12.79 0.33 18.61
N ALA A 49 -13.42 0.84 17.54
CA ALA A 49 -13.23 0.31 16.19
C ALA A 49 -11.80 0.55 15.68
N ALA A 50 -11.21 1.73 15.93
CA ALA A 50 -9.81 2.00 15.58
C ALA A 50 -8.86 1.10 16.38
N ARG A 51 -9.17 0.84 17.65
CA ARG A 51 -8.41 -0.10 18.50
C ARG A 51 -8.38 -1.52 17.92
N GLU A 52 -9.52 -2.02 17.45
CA GLU A 52 -9.60 -3.34 16.81
C GLU A 52 -8.76 -3.41 15.52
N LEU A 53 -8.87 -2.39 14.66
CA LEU A 53 -8.08 -2.28 13.44
C LEU A 53 -6.57 -2.17 13.73
N ALA A 54 -6.18 -1.39 14.75
CA ALA A 54 -4.79 -1.25 15.19
C ALA A 54 -4.21 -2.59 15.67
N LEU A 55 -4.98 -3.35 16.46
CA LEU A 55 -4.57 -4.69 16.90
C LEU A 55 -4.39 -5.65 15.73
N GLY A 56 -5.31 -5.63 14.75
CA GLY A 56 -5.18 -6.41 13.52
C GLY A 56 -3.93 -6.04 12.72
N TYR A 57 -3.65 -4.75 12.56
CA TYR A 57 -2.43 -4.26 11.91
C TYR A 57 -1.17 -4.75 12.65
N LEU A 58 -1.11 -4.60 13.98
CA LEU A 58 0.06 -5.00 14.77
C LEU A 58 0.27 -6.52 14.74
N ALA A 59 -0.80 -7.31 14.74
CA ALA A 59 -0.71 -8.77 14.62
C ALA A 59 -0.10 -9.17 13.27
N GLN A 60 -0.51 -8.50 12.19
CA GLN A 60 0.09 -8.70 10.87
C GLN A 60 1.56 -8.26 10.84
N TYR A 61 1.88 -7.09 11.39
CA TYR A 61 3.26 -6.58 11.48
C TYR A 61 4.16 -7.56 12.25
N ALA A 62 3.71 -8.06 13.39
CA ALA A 62 4.44 -9.03 14.22
C ALA A 62 4.69 -10.33 13.45
N ALA A 63 3.68 -10.86 12.75
CA ALA A 63 3.82 -12.04 11.92
C ALA A 63 4.84 -11.82 10.79
N ASP A 64 4.82 -10.66 10.15
CA ASP A 64 5.76 -10.32 9.08
C ASP A 64 7.20 -10.17 9.62
N VAL A 65 7.40 -9.58 10.82
CA VAL A 65 8.71 -9.49 11.47
C VAL A 65 9.25 -10.87 11.82
N ALA A 66 8.40 -11.75 12.37
CA ALA A 66 8.78 -13.11 12.71
C ALA A 66 9.18 -13.92 11.46
N ALA A 67 8.47 -13.72 10.35
CA ALA A 67 8.76 -14.37 9.07
C ALA A 67 10.00 -13.78 8.38
N ILE A 68 10.21 -12.46 8.48
CA ILE A 68 11.29 -11.74 7.79
C ILE A 68 12.01 -10.84 8.81
N PRO A 69 12.92 -11.42 9.62
CA PRO A 69 13.70 -10.66 10.58
C PRO A 69 14.59 -9.63 9.88
N LYS A 70 14.74 -8.46 10.48
CA LYS A 70 15.53 -7.35 9.91
C LYS A 70 16.95 -7.75 9.48
N PRO A 71 17.75 -8.52 10.25
CA PRO A 71 19.09 -8.91 9.82
C PRO A 71 19.11 -9.68 8.51
N SER A 72 18.16 -10.60 8.31
CA SER A 72 18.04 -11.37 7.08
C SER A 72 17.60 -10.49 5.90
N LEU A 73 16.68 -9.56 6.15
CA LEU A 73 16.23 -8.59 5.15
C LEU A 73 17.36 -7.66 4.71
N ASP A 74 18.15 -7.15 5.65
CA ASP A 74 19.29 -6.26 5.36
C ASP A 74 20.35 -6.97 4.50
N VAL A 75 20.65 -8.24 4.81
CA VAL A 75 21.56 -9.06 3.99
C VAL A 75 21.00 -9.24 2.58
N ALA A 76 19.70 -9.56 2.45
CA ALA A 76 19.06 -9.73 1.15
C ALA A 76 19.06 -8.44 0.32
N LEU A 77 18.74 -7.29 0.94
CA LEU A 77 18.77 -5.97 0.32
C LEU A 77 20.18 -5.55 -0.14
N GLY A 78 21.22 -6.03 0.55
CA GLY A 78 22.61 -5.85 0.10
C GLY A 78 22.95 -6.55 -1.23
N ASN A 79 22.10 -7.49 -1.69
CA ASN A 79 22.29 -8.22 -2.95
C ASN A 79 21.38 -7.70 -4.08
N THR A 80 20.13 -7.36 -3.78
CA THR A 80 19.16 -6.86 -4.78
C THR A 80 18.01 -6.11 -4.11
N GLU A 81 17.46 -5.12 -4.81
CA GLU A 81 16.22 -4.42 -4.42
C GLU A 81 15.00 -4.87 -5.27
N GLU A 82 15.15 -5.93 -6.07
CA GLU A 82 14.06 -6.48 -6.89
C GLU A 82 13.17 -7.39 -6.02
N PRO A 83 11.86 -7.08 -5.87
CA PRO A 83 11.03 -7.77 -4.88
C PRO A 83 10.85 -9.27 -5.09
N LEU A 84 10.81 -9.77 -6.33
CA LEU A 84 10.66 -11.21 -6.57
C LEU A 84 11.92 -11.98 -6.16
N ALA A 85 13.10 -11.49 -6.53
CA ALA A 85 14.38 -12.05 -6.13
C ALA A 85 14.59 -12.00 -4.60
N LEU A 86 14.15 -10.91 -3.95
CA LEU A 86 14.15 -10.81 -2.49
C LEU A 86 13.26 -11.90 -1.84
N ALA A 87 12.06 -12.09 -2.37
CA ALA A 87 11.12 -13.10 -1.87
C ALA A 87 11.69 -14.52 -2.02
N ASP A 88 12.31 -14.80 -3.18
CA ASP A 88 12.96 -16.08 -3.46
C ASP A 88 14.15 -16.34 -2.52
N MET A 89 15.01 -15.35 -2.29
CA MET A 89 16.17 -15.49 -1.38
C MET A 89 15.74 -15.71 0.07
N LEU A 90 14.68 -15.05 0.52
CA LEU A 90 14.18 -15.15 1.88
C LEU A 90 13.23 -16.35 2.08
N GLY A 91 12.72 -16.94 1.00
CA GLY A 91 11.75 -18.04 1.06
C GLY A 91 10.39 -17.62 1.61
N VAL A 92 9.94 -16.40 1.28
CA VAL A 92 8.73 -15.78 1.86
C VAL A 92 7.74 -15.32 0.79
N PRO A 93 6.44 -15.26 1.09
CA PRO A 93 5.45 -14.78 0.13
C PRO A 93 5.60 -13.28 -0.13
N LEU A 94 5.44 -12.88 -1.40
CA LEU A 94 5.51 -11.47 -1.85
C LEU A 94 4.65 -10.50 -1.01
N PRO A 95 3.39 -10.81 -0.63
CA PRO A 95 2.61 -9.96 0.27
C PRO A 95 3.31 -9.59 1.58
N ALA A 96 3.92 -10.57 2.25
CA ALA A 96 4.65 -10.33 3.50
C ALA A 96 5.90 -9.49 3.25
N LEU A 97 6.62 -9.77 2.16
CA LEU A 97 7.77 -8.95 1.76
C LEU A 97 7.36 -7.50 1.46
N PHE A 98 6.27 -7.28 0.72
CA PHE A 98 5.78 -5.93 0.41
C PHE A 98 5.46 -5.14 1.67
N ARG A 99 4.81 -5.78 2.65
CA ARG A 99 4.54 -5.17 3.95
C ARG A 99 5.82 -4.83 4.71
N ARG A 100 6.83 -5.71 4.71
CA ARG A 100 8.14 -5.42 5.34
C ARG A 100 8.92 -4.31 4.67
N LEU A 101 8.96 -4.31 3.33
CA LEU A 101 9.62 -3.25 2.56
C LEU A 101 8.96 -1.89 2.83
N ALA A 102 7.64 -1.87 2.96
CA ALA A 102 6.88 -0.68 3.29
C ALA A 102 7.20 -0.12 4.69
N THR A 103 7.67 -0.93 5.63
CA THR A 103 7.97 -0.52 7.03
C THR A 103 9.46 -0.28 7.28
N LEU A 104 10.30 -0.27 6.24
CA LEU A 104 11.72 0.03 6.37
C LEU A 104 11.94 1.44 6.93
N ALA A 105 12.96 1.57 7.78
CA ALA A 105 13.39 2.87 8.28
C ALA A 105 13.83 3.79 7.14
N PRO A 106 13.63 5.13 7.26
CA PRO A 106 14.18 6.09 6.32
C PRO A 106 15.69 5.88 6.12
N GLY A 107 16.14 5.88 4.87
CA GLY A 107 17.56 5.68 4.52
C GLY A 107 18.03 4.22 4.53
N ALA A 108 17.15 3.24 4.75
CA ALA A 108 17.49 1.82 4.64
C ALA A 108 17.79 1.36 3.20
N LEU A 109 17.37 2.13 2.20
CA LEU A 109 17.62 1.87 0.78
C LEU A 109 18.67 2.83 0.25
N SER A 110 19.48 2.31 -0.67
CA SER A 110 20.70 2.96 -1.13
C SER A 110 20.47 4.33 -1.77
N ASP A 111 19.39 4.51 -2.55
CA ASP A 111 19.23 5.75 -3.35
C ASP A 111 17.76 6.18 -3.67
N GLN A 112 16.73 5.46 -3.22
CA GLN A 112 15.40 5.53 -3.88
C GLN A 112 14.21 5.92 -2.99
N GLY A 113 14.46 6.46 -1.79
CA GLY A 113 13.41 6.90 -0.87
C GLY A 113 12.59 5.74 -0.29
N PRO A 114 11.58 6.01 0.55
CA PRO A 114 10.78 4.96 1.17
C PRO A 114 9.86 4.27 0.14
N PHE A 115 9.36 3.09 0.50
CA PHE A 115 8.26 2.43 -0.21
C PHE A 115 6.90 2.94 0.25
N GLY A 116 5.96 3.06 -0.68
CA GLY A 116 4.52 3.16 -0.43
C GLY A 116 3.89 1.78 -0.52
N LEU A 117 2.70 1.65 0.06
CA LEU A 117 1.94 0.41 0.01
C LEU A 117 0.46 0.71 -0.04
N VAL A 118 -0.24 0.02 -0.92
CA VAL A 118 -1.71 0.00 -0.90
C VAL A 118 -2.20 -1.44 -0.94
N GLY A 119 -3.20 -1.73 -0.11
CA GLY A 119 -3.90 -3.01 -0.10
C GLY A 119 -5.38 -2.81 -0.39
N CYS A 120 -6.00 -3.73 -1.13
CA CYS A 120 -7.45 -3.75 -1.30
C CYS A 120 -8.04 -5.15 -1.17
N ASP A 121 -9.29 -5.22 -0.73
CA ASP A 121 -10.06 -6.47 -0.72
C ASP A 121 -10.62 -6.82 -2.11
N ALA A 122 -11.38 -7.92 -2.18
CA ALA A 122 -12.04 -8.37 -3.40
C ALA A 122 -13.10 -7.41 -3.96
N SER A 123 -13.64 -6.49 -3.14
CA SER A 123 -14.57 -5.44 -3.60
C SER A 123 -13.84 -4.25 -4.23
N GLY A 124 -12.51 -4.21 -4.11
CA GLY A 124 -11.68 -3.07 -4.51
C GLY A 124 -11.62 -1.97 -3.45
N THR A 125 -12.15 -2.22 -2.25
CA THR A 125 -12.06 -1.28 -1.12
C THR A 125 -10.63 -1.25 -0.62
N LEU A 126 -10.03 -0.07 -0.52
CA LEU A 126 -8.68 0.08 0.01
C LEU A 126 -8.68 -0.18 1.52
N VAL A 127 -7.95 -1.19 1.97
CA VAL A 127 -7.88 -1.63 3.38
C VAL A 127 -6.56 -1.27 4.06
N SER A 128 -5.55 -0.87 3.28
CA SER A 128 -4.25 -0.40 3.78
C SER A 128 -3.68 0.66 2.86
N ARG A 129 -3.14 1.74 3.42
CA ARG A 129 -2.73 2.93 2.67
C ARG A 129 -1.50 3.58 3.33
N LYS A 130 -0.31 3.18 2.92
CA LYS A 130 0.93 3.90 3.21
C LYS A 130 1.27 4.81 2.03
N PRO A 131 1.08 6.13 2.15
CA PRO A 131 1.32 7.06 1.05
C PRO A 131 2.80 7.23 0.76
N LEU A 132 3.09 7.80 -0.41
CA LEU A 132 4.39 8.38 -0.75
C LEU A 132 4.21 9.85 -1.15
N PRO A 133 5.27 10.67 -1.02
CA PRO A 133 5.30 11.96 -1.69
C PRO A 133 4.93 11.79 -3.17
N ASP A 134 4.04 12.67 -3.64
CA ASP A 134 3.56 12.73 -5.02
C ASP A 134 2.77 11.51 -5.52
N PHE A 135 2.44 10.56 -4.63
CA PHE A 135 1.52 9.46 -4.91
C PHE A 135 0.32 9.55 -3.95
N ASP A 136 -0.68 10.33 -4.35
CA ASP A 136 -1.89 10.54 -3.56
C ASP A 136 -2.76 9.27 -3.53
N LEU A 137 -3.11 8.84 -2.31
CA LEU A 137 -4.02 7.71 -2.09
C LEU A 137 -5.43 8.24 -1.77
N PRO A 138 -6.48 7.78 -2.49
CA PRO A 138 -7.83 8.24 -2.22
C PRO A 138 -8.33 7.71 -0.88
N ARG A 139 -8.85 8.61 -0.03
CA ARG A 139 -9.49 8.25 1.25
C ARG A 139 -10.94 7.81 1.09
N LEU A 140 -11.65 8.45 0.16
CA LEU A 140 -13.06 8.21 -0.12
C LEU A 140 -13.27 7.90 -1.61
N GLY A 141 -14.24 7.04 -1.90
CA GLY A 141 -14.56 6.63 -3.26
C GLY A 141 -13.61 5.58 -3.83
N GLY A 142 -13.71 5.34 -5.15
CA GLY A 142 -12.88 4.36 -5.85
C GLY A 142 -11.56 4.95 -6.34
N ALA A 143 -10.48 4.17 -6.23
CA ALA A 143 -9.20 4.49 -6.87
C ALA A 143 -9.24 4.29 -8.39
N CYS A 144 -8.19 4.75 -9.08
CA CYS A 144 -8.07 4.57 -10.52
C CYS A 144 -8.07 3.07 -10.88
N PRO A 145 -9.05 2.60 -11.69
CA PRO A 145 -9.18 1.17 -12.01
C PRO A 145 -8.02 0.61 -12.84
N LEU A 146 -7.16 1.49 -13.39
CA LEU A 146 -5.97 1.12 -14.14
C LEU A 146 -4.76 0.79 -13.24
N TRP A 147 -4.86 1.00 -11.92
CA TRP A 147 -3.78 0.60 -11.01
C TRP A 147 -3.53 -0.91 -11.09
N PRO A 148 -2.26 -1.36 -11.20
CA PRO A 148 -1.89 -2.77 -11.22
C PRO A 148 -2.43 -3.58 -10.03
N LEU A 149 -2.69 -2.92 -8.89
CA LEU A 149 -3.41 -3.45 -7.74
C LEU A 149 -4.67 -4.26 -8.15
N PHE A 150 -5.54 -3.68 -8.99
CA PHE A 150 -6.79 -4.33 -9.37
C PHE A 150 -6.58 -5.45 -10.38
N ARG A 151 -5.56 -5.36 -11.24
CA ARG A 151 -5.20 -6.44 -12.16
C ARG A 151 -4.69 -7.66 -11.40
N ALA A 152 -3.85 -7.45 -10.38
CA ALA A 152 -3.35 -8.52 -9.53
C ALA A 152 -4.50 -9.29 -8.83
N GLY A 153 -5.54 -8.58 -8.37
CA GLY A 153 -6.72 -9.21 -7.77
C GLY A 153 -7.50 -10.14 -8.71
N GLN A 154 -7.44 -9.92 -10.02
CA GLN A 154 -8.06 -10.81 -11.01
C GLN A 154 -7.22 -12.05 -11.32
N GLN A 155 -5.94 -12.04 -10.94
CA GLN A 155 -4.99 -13.12 -11.19
C GLN A 155 -4.14 -13.38 -9.94
N PRO A 156 -4.73 -13.97 -8.88
CA PRO A 156 -4.01 -14.28 -7.65
C PRO A 156 -2.72 -15.06 -7.89
N MET A 157 -1.69 -14.76 -7.10
CA MET A 157 -0.34 -15.33 -7.20
C MET A 157 0.43 -15.01 -8.50
N VAL A 158 -0.10 -14.18 -9.40
CA VAL A 158 0.62 -13.69 -10.58
C VAL A 158 1.16 -12.28 -10.28
N PRO A 159 2.48 -12.10 -10.09
CA PRO A 159 3.04 -10.79 -9.85
C PRO A 159 2.95 -9.92 -11.11
N VAL A 160 2.59 -8.65 -10.91
CA VAL A 160 2.51 -7.63 -11.95
C VAL A 160 3.53 -6.54 -11.63
N ARG A 161 4.29 -6.12 -12.63
CA ARG A 161 5.15 -4.94 -12.54
C ARG A 161 4.75 -3.95 -13.62
N GLU A 162 4.64 -2.68 -13.27
CA GLU A 162 4.41 -1.60 -14.23
C GLU A 162 5.17 -0.34 -13.80
N THR A 163 5.47 0.51 -14.78
CA THR A 163 5.87 1.90 -14.52
C THR A 163 4.65 2.80 -14.66
N LEU A 164 4.30 3.53 -13.61
CA LEU A 164 3.15 4.43 -13.60
C LEU A 164 3.58 5.88 -13.78
N ALA A 165 2.80 6.64 -14.55
CA ALA A 165 2.88 8.10 -14.61
C ALA A 165 1.62 8.69 -13.97
N MET A 166 1.77 9.33 -12.81
CA MET A 166 0.66 9.92 -12.06
C MET A 166 0.22 11.22 -12.73
N ARG A 167 -0.98 11.20 -13.31
CA ARG A 167 -1.57 12.36 -14.00
C ARG A 167 -2.02 13.39 -12.97
N GLY A 168 -1.28 14.48 -12.89
CA GLY A 168 -1.46 15.55 -11.91
C GLY A 168 -0.65 16.79 -12.28
N ARG A 169 -0.12 17.50 -11.28
CA ARG A 169 0.66 18.73 -11.50
C ARG A 169 2.05 18.46 -12.07
N ASP A 170 2.71 17.41 -11.59
CA ASP A 170 4.14 17.19 -11.81
C ASP A 170 4.47 15.87 -12.55
N ASP A 171 3.47 15.17 -13.12
CA ASP A 171 3.59 13.93 -13.94
C ASP A 171 4.68 12.96 -13.43
N ASN A 172 4.71 12.72 -12.11
CA ASN A 172 5.73 11.91 -11.46
C ASN A 172 5.63 10.42 -11.84
N LEU A 173 6.80 9.78 -11.92
CA LEU A 173 6.95 8.40 -12.32
C LEU A 173 7.20 7.49 -11.11
N PHE A 174 6.61 6.30 -11.13
CA PHE A 174 6.73 5.29 -10.07
C PHE A 174 6.94 3.90 -10.66
N ASP A 175 7.80 3.10 -10.04
CA ASP A 175 7.88 1.65 -10.30
C ASP A 175 6.96 0.97 -9.27
N VAL A 176 6.03 0.14 -9.75
CA VAL A 176 5.09 -0.56 -8.88
C VAL A 176 5.12 -2.05 -9.11
N HIS A 177 4.97 -2.79 -8.02
CA HIS A 177 4.85 -4.25 -8.03
C HIS A 177 3.54 -4.59 -7.32
N ALA A 178 2.73 -5.44 -7.93
CA ALA A 178 1.44 -5.84 -7.38
C ALA A 178 1.29 -7.37 -7.39
N VAL A 179 0.63 -7.90 -6.37
CA VAL A 179 0.32 -9.33 -6.23
C VAL A 179 -0.95 -9.47 -5.39
N ALA A 180 -1.71 -10.54 -5.59
CA ALA A 180 -2.83 -10.87 -4.71
C ALA A 180 -2.64 -12.23 -4.04
N GLU A 181 -3.06 -12.29 -2.78
CA GLU A 181 -3.09 -13.49 -1.95
C GLU A 181 -4.54 -13.91 -1.65
N ILE A 182 -4.74 -15.21 -1.46
CA ILE A 182 -6.01 -15.78 -1.03
C ILE A 182 -5.79 -16.56 0.27
N ALA A 183 -6.58 -16.22 1.28
CA ALA A 183 -6.69 -16.96 2.52
C ALA A 183 -8.04 -17.70 2.61
N HIS A 184 -8.07 -18.78 3.37
CA HIS A 184 -9.28 -19.58 3.63
C HIS A 184 -9.55 -19.64 5.14
N PRO A 185 -9.97 -18.52 5.77
CA PRO A 185 -10.09 -18.43 7.22
C PRO A 185 -11.13 -19.37 7.81
N LEU A 186 -12.11 -19.80 7.02
CA LEU A 186 -13.17 -20.72 7.42
C LEU A 186 -13.04 -22.11 6.74
N GLY A 187 -11.84 -22.47 6.29
CA GLY A 187 -11.56 -23.76 5.65
C GLY A 187 -12.21 -23.93 4.27
N PHE A 188 -12.37 -25.18 3.85
CA PHE A 188 -12.85 -25.54 2.50
C PHE A 188 -14.29 -25.12 2.20
N GLU A 189 -15.13 -25.01 3.22
CA GLU A 189 -16.55 -24.67 3.08
C GLU A 189 -16.79 -23.16 3.14
N GLY A 190 -15.78 -22.39 3.54
CA GLY A 190 -15.84 -20.95 3.66
C GLY A 190 -15.53 -20.21 2.36
N PRO A 191 -16.01 -18.96 2.20
CA PRO A 191 -15.59 -18.12 1.09
C PRO A 191 -14.08 -17.79 1.20
N PRO A 192 -13.35 -17.71 0.07
CA PRO A 192 -11.99 -17.22 0.07
C PRO A 192 -11.94 -15.73 0.43
N ALA A 193 -10.98 -15.35 1.27
CA ALA A 193 -10.65 -13.95 1.54
C ALA A 193 -9.46 -13.55 0.65
N MET A 194 -9.68 -12.66 -0.31
CA MET A 194 -8.64 -12.17 -1.21
C MET A 194 -8.20 -10.77 -0.81
N THR A 195 -6.88 -10.56 -0.79
CA THR A 195 -6.27 -9.25 -0.64
C THR A 195 -5.25 -9.03 -1.76
N SER A 196 -5.37 -7.91 -2.46
CA SER A 196 -4.35 -7.44 -3.40
C SER A 196 -3.45 -6.42 -2.71
N TRP A 197 -2.16 -6.48 -3.00
CA TRP A 197 -1.15 -5.55 -2.51
C TRP A 197 -0.42 -4.93 -3.69
N MET A 198 -0.10 -3.64 -3.58
CA MET A 198 0.75 -2.94 -4.53
C MET A 198 1.81 -2.14 -3.77
N LEU A 199 3.06 -2.55 -3.92
CA LEU A 199 4.25 -1.86 -3.45
C LEU A 199 4.63 -0.78 -4.45
N ILE A 200 4.89 0.42 -3.96
CA ILE A 200 5.13 1.61 -4.78
C ILE A 200 6.51 2.16 -4.41
N ARG A 201 7.31 2.52 -5.40
CA ARG A 201 8.54 3.29 -5.17
C ARG A 201 8.68 4.41 -6.21
N PRO A 202 9.26 5.55 -5.83
CA PRO A 202 9.59 6.60 -6.81
C PRO A 202 10.49 6.04 -7.91
N TRP A 203 10.27 6.50 -9.15
CA TRP A 203 11.18 6.19 -10.23
C TRP A 203 12.52 6.92 -10.03
N PRO A 204 13.66 6.26 -10.26
CA PRO A 204 14.97 6.90 -10.10
C PRO A 204 15.12 8.15 -10.96
N ARG A 205 15.61 9.24 -10.35
CA ARG A 205 15.88 10.51 -11.04
C ARG A 205 16.92 10.32 -12.14
N GLY A 206 16.75 11.04 -13.26
CA GLY A 206 17.70 10.99 -14.39
C GLY A 206 17.66 9.71 -15.21
N ARG A 207 16.78 8.75 -14.86
CA ARG A 207 16.57 7.53 -15.64
C ARG A 207 15.38 7.74 -16.57
N GLU A 208 15.57 7.54 -17.87
CA GLU A 208 14.45 7.52 -18.80
C GLU A 208 13.51 6.36 -18.46
N ALA A 209 12.24 6.67 -18.24
CA ALA A 209 11.20 5.65 -18.24
C ALA A 209 10.86 5.31 -19.69
N GLY A 210 10.82 4.01 -19.99
CA GLY A 210 10.27 3.52 -21.25
C GLY A 210 8.75 3.67 -21.28
N ARG A 211 8.05 2.63 -21.75
CA ARG A 211 6.59 2.59 -21.71
C ARG A 211 6.11 2.72 -20.26
N ASN A 212 5.24 3.70 -20.00
CA ASN A 212 4.59 3.90 -18.71
C ASN A 212 3.07 3.97 -18.89
N LEU A 213 2.34 3.53 -17.87
CA LEU A 213 0.89 3.57 -17.80
C LEU A 213 0.47 4.87 -17.12
N ARG A 214 -0.27 5.70 -17.86
CA ARG A 214 -0.83 6.96 -17.35
C ARG A 214 -2.05 6.66 -16.48
N VAL A 215 -1.99 7.05 -15.21
CA VAL A 215 -3.03 6.76 -14.22
C VAL A 215 -3.36 8.00 -13.39
N GLY A 216 -4.55 8.05 -12.81
CA GLY A 216 -4.91 9.07 -11.83
C GLY A 216 -4.98 8.51 -10.41
N THR A 217 -5.45 9.33 -9.48
CA THR A 217 -5.79 8.94 -8.11
C THR A 217 -7.26 8.48 -8.06
N THR A 218 -8.17 9.34 -8.48
CA THR A 218 -9.59 9.08 -8.75
C THR A 218 -9.98 9.69 -10.10
N CYS A 219 -11.11 9.28 -10.68
CA CYS A 219 -11.54 9.77 -11.98
C CYS A 219 -11.84 11.29 -11.94
N ARG A 220 -12.53 11.76 -10.89
CA ARG A 220 -12.92 13.18 -10.73
C ARG A 220 -11.75 14.16 -10.74
N VAL A 221 -10.57 13.78 -10.25
CA VAL A 221 -9.39 14.67 -10.22
C VAL A 221 -8.27 14.23 -11.16
N CYS A 222 -8.54 13.27 -12.05
CA CYS A 222 -7.55 12.82 -13.03
C CYS A 222 -7.54 13.73 -14.26
N ALA A 223 -6.37 14.27 -14.60
CA ALA A 223 -6.14 15.12 -15.78
C ALA A 223 -5.96 14.34 -17.10
N GLU A 224 -6.18 13.02 -17.12
CA GLU A 224 -6.12 12.23 -18.35
C GLU A 224 -7.33 12.52 -19.26
N ALA A 225 -7.10 13.18 -20.39
CA ALA A 225 -8.18 13.62 -21.28
C ALA A 225 -8.97 12.45 -21.88
N ARG A 226 -8.28 11.45 -22.44
CA ARG A 226 -8.90 10.32 -23.16
C ARG A 226 -8.67 9.00 -22.43
N CYS A 227 -9.23 8.89 -21.24
CA CYS A 227 -9.14 7.66 -20.44
C CYS A 227 -10.30 6.69 -20.76
N PRO A 228 -10.04 5.50 -21.31
CA PRO A 228 -11.08 4.52 -21.64
C PRO A 228 -11.75 3.90 -20.41
N SER A 229 -11.15 4.06 -19.22
CA SER A 229 -11.66 3.53 -17.96
C SER A 229 -12.24 4.63 -17.05
N ARG A 230 -12.52 5.81 -17.61
CA ARG A 230 -13.12 6.93 -16.89
C ARG A 230 -14.54 6.57 -16.45
N ARG A 231 -14.78 6.59 -15.13
CA ARG A 231 -16.09 6.31 -14.52
C ARG A 231 -16.94 7.55 -14.30
N GLU A 232 -16.30 8.71 -14.15
CA GLU A 232 -16.94 10.00 -13.88
C GLU A 232 -16.16 11.14 -14.57
N PRO A 233 -16.84 12.25 -14.92
CA PRO A 233 -16.19 13.43 -15.49
C PRO A 233 -15.09 13.98 -14.59
N SER A 234 -14.03 14.53 -15.20
CA SER A 234 -12.96 15.20 -14.47
C SER A 234 -13.37 16.63 -14.14
N VAL A 235 -12.89 17.18 -13.02
CA VAL A 235 -12.97 18.64 -12.78
C VAL A 235 -12.12 19.43 -13.77
N PHE A 236 -11.20 18.75 -14.47
CA PHE A 236 -10.36 19.33 -15.51
C PHE A 236 -10.95 19.19 -16.92
N SER A 237 -12.00 18.40 -17.13
CA SER A 237 -12.65 18.35 -18.44
C SER A 237 -13.51 19.59 -18.62
N THR A 238 -13.15 20.45 -19.57
CA THR A 238 -14.04 21.50 -20.06
C THR A 238 -15.14 20.86 -20.90
N LEU A 239 -16.39 21.33 -20.77
CA LEU A 239 -17.60 20.84 -21.46
C LEU A 239 -17.53 20.88 -23.01
N SER A 240 -16.38 21.20 -23.60
CA SER A 240 -16.14 21.30 -25.05
C SER A 240 -15.61 20.03 -25.70
N ASP A 241 -15.21 19.01 -24.92
CA ASP A 241 -14.63 17.76 -25.44
C ASP A 241 -15.68 16.63 -25.60
N GLU A 242 -16.94 16.98 -25.85
CA GLU A 242 -17.97 16.00 -26.25
C GLU A 242 -17.76 15.58 -27.71
N GLY A 243 -16.88 14.61 -27.90
CA GLY A 243 -16.87 13.73 -29.07
C GLY A 243 -17.10 12.31 -28.60
N PHE A 244 -18.37 11.93 -28.47
CA PHE A 244 -18.78 10.52 -28.49
C PHE A 244 -18.52 9.91 -29.87
#